data_AF-A0A2N1M626-F1
#
_entry.id   AF-A0A2N1M626-F1
#
_cell.length_a   1.000
_cell.length_b   1.000
_cell.length_c   1.000
_cell.angle_alpha   90.00
_cell.angle_beta   90.00
_cell.angle_gamma   90.00
#
_symmetry.space_group_name_H-M   'P 1'
#
loop_
_entity.id
_entity.type
_entity.pdbx_description
1 polymer ?
#
loop_
_entity_poly.entity_id
_entity_poly.type
_entity_poly.pdbx_seq_one_letter_code
_entity_poly.pdbx_strand_id
1 'polypeptide(L)'
;MRVWLFDRSGGISLNRIDIYHDPTMFIRAITGFATMELFQLGYYTTIMDLLLRLGCIEIEKCDKQRPENKKTERFALIEMIFHRAVISGRGTICWRAYHLDEDGKEMTDKEFVIKDLWRSISRKNTEGNLLKRATNALKHISDTRIMKYYYHEDV
;
A
#
# COMPACT_ATOMS: atom_id res chain seq x y z
N MET A 1 11.22 25.68 16.62
CA MET A 1 10.74 24.50 15.89
C MET A 1 9.84 24.93 14.74
N ARG A 2 9.66 24.11 13.69
CA ARG A 2 8.65 24.32 12.64
C ARG A 2 8.02 22.99 12.28
N VAL A 3 6.70 22.96 12.12
CA VAL A 3 5.96 21.77 11.68
C VAL A 3 5.68 21.88 10.19
N TRP A 4 5.85 20.77 9.48
CA TRP A 4 5.64 20.65 8.04
C TRP A 4 4.58 19.58 7.76
N LEU A 5 3.70 19.88 6.81
CA LEU A 5 2.79 18.94 6.19
C LEU A 5 3.23 18.77 4.73
N PHE A 6 3.49 17.54 4.32
CA PHE A 6 3.82 17.23 2.94
C PHE A 6 2.65 16.51 2.27
N ASP A 7 2.29 16.94 1.07
CA ASP A 7 1.35 16.26 0.18
C ASP A 7 1.93 16.15 -1.25
N ARG A 8 1.12 15.70 -2.22
CA ARG A 8 1.56 15.61 -3.63
C ARG A 8 1.81 16.96 -4.31
N SER A 9 1.32 18.05 -3.73
CA SER A 9 1.52 19.41 -4.23
C SER A 9 2.80 20.05 -3.67
N GLY A 10 3.33 19.53 -2.56
CA GLY A 10 4.60 19.99 -1.98
C GLY A 10 4.56 19.98 -0.45
N GLY A 11 5.37 20.84 0.16
CA GLY A 11 5.41 21.03 1.61
C GLY A 11 4.77 22.36 2.01
N ILE A 12 3.84 22.32 2.95
CA ILE A 12 3.28 23.49 3.63
C ILE A 12 3.82 23.51 5.05
N SER A 13 4.26 24.66 5.54
CA SER A 13 4.74 24.79 6.91
C SER A 13 3.93 25.76 7.73
N LEU A 14 3.86 25.48 9.03
CA LEU A 14 3.45 26.49 10.00
C LEU A 14 4.52 27.59 10.12
N ASN A 15 4.11 28.76 10.61
CA ASN A 15 5.04 29.75 11.14
C ASN A 15 6.00 29.12 12.18
N ARG A 16 7.18 29.73 12.34
CA ARG A 16 8.18 29.24 13.30
C ARG A 16 7.58 29.30 14.71
N ILE A 17 7.61 28.17 15.41
CA ILE A 17 7.30 28.08 16.84
C ILE A 17 8.58 28.45 17.58
N ASP A 18 8.56 29.56 18.32
CA ASP A 18 9.60 29.90 19.28
C ASP A 18 9.37 29.10 20.56
N ILE A 19 10.24 28.14 20.85
CA ILE A 19 10.06 27.23 21.98
C ILE A 19 10.32 27.90 23.33
N TYR A 20 11.05 29.02 23.33
CA TYR A 20 11.36 29.77 24.56
C TYR A 20 10.21 30.72 24.93
N HIS A 21 9.56 31.30 23.92
CA HIS A 21 8.47 32.26 24.10
C HIS A 21 7.07 31.64 24.00
N ASP A 22 6.92 30.49 23.35
CA ASP A 22 5.68 29.71 23.27
C ASP A 22 5.94 28.21 23.51
N PRO A 23 6.30 27.83 24.75
CA PRO A 23 6.54 26.43 25.11
C PRO A 23 5.26 25.59 25.05
N THR A 24 4.08 26.19 25.22
CA THR A 24 2.80 25.50 25.17
C THR A 24 2.53 24.93 23.78
N MET A 25 2.75 25.71 22.72
CA MET A 25 2.60 25.23 21.35
C MET A 25 3.60 24.13 21.00
N PHE A 26 4.83 24.23 21.53
CA PHE A 26 5.82 23.16 21.42
C PHE A 26 5.34 21.85 22.05
N ILE A 27 4.90 21.88 23.31
CA ILE A 27 4.39 20.70 24.02
C ILE A 27 3.19 20.11 23.27
N ARG A 28 2.24 20.93 22.84
CA ARG A 28 1.08 20.49 22.05
C ARG A 28 1.48 19.77 20.77
N ALA A 29 2.44 20.30 20.01
CA ALA A 29 2.90 19.66 18.78
C ALA A 29 3.57 18.31 19.07
N ILE A 30 4.47 18.24 20.05
CA ILE A 30 5.14 16.98 20.41
C ILE A 30 4.16 15.94 20.95
N THR A 31 3.26 16.33 21.85
CA THR A 31 2.21 15.42 22.36
C THR A 31 1.31 14.96 21.21
N GLY A 32 0.91 15.86 20.31
CA GLY A 32 0.12 15.51 19.13
C GLY A 32 0.78 14.42 18.29
N PHE A 33 2.07 14.58 17.94
CA PHE A 33 2.81 13.54 17.22
C PHE A 33 2.96 12.24 18.01
N ALA A 34 3.19 12.32 19.32
CA ALA A 34 3.36 11.15 20.19
C ALA A 34 2.06 10.35 20.38
N THR A 35 0.89 10.98 20.24
CA THR A 35 -0.42 10.34 20.39
C THR A 35 -1.11 10.02 19.07
N MET A 36 -0.55 10.46 17.94
CA MET A 36 -1.11 10.19 16.62
C MET A 36 -0.94 8.71 16.25
N GLU A 37 -1.96 8.17 15.61
CA GLU A 37 -1.89 6.85 14.99
C GLU A 37 -0.86 6.86 13.85
N LEU A 38 -0.25 5.70 13.57
CA LEU A 38 0.78 5.56 12.53
C LEU A 38 0.32 6.09 11.16
N PHE A 39 -0.95 5.87 10.79
CA PHE A 39 -1.49 6.38 9.53
C PHE A 39 -1.57 7.91 9.49
N GLN A 40 -1.81 8.57 10.64
CA GLN A 40 -1.84 10.03 10.74
C GLN A 40 -0.44 10.63 10.62
N LEU A 41 0.58 9.88 11.06
CA LEU A 41 1.99 10.18 10.88
C LEU A 41 2.50 9.87 9.46
N GLY A 42 1.65 9.31 8.60
CA GLY A 42 1.99 8.99 7.21
C GLY A 42 2.68 7.63 7.02
N TYR A 43 2.75 6.78 8.05
CA TYR A 43 3.24 5.41 7.90
C TYR A 43 2.26 4.57 7.07
N TYR A 44 2.83 3.61 6.36
CA TYR A 44 2.06 2.61 5.63
C TYR A 44 1.67 1.47 6.57
N THR A 45 0.39 1.41 6.95
CA THR A 45 -0.10 0.49 7.99
C THR A 45 -0.71 -0.80 7.45
N THR A 46 -0.68 -1.05 6.14
CA THR A 46 -1.27 -2.28 5.57
C THR A 46 -0.22 -3.38 5.33
N ILE A 47 1.08 -3.10 5.50
CA ILE A 47 2.09 -4.16 5.65
C ILE A 47 2.14 -4.51 7.13
N MET A 48 1.87 -5.78 7.42
CA MET A 48 1.98 -6.32 8.77
C MET A 48 3.40 -6.84 8.98
N ASP A 49 4.05 -6.41 10.07
CA ASP A 49 5.35 -6.91 10.47
C ASP A 49 5.22 -8.38 10.90
N LEU A 50 5.85 -9.29 10.15
CA LEU A 50 6.09 -10.65 10.60
C LEU A 50 7.51 -10.71 11.17
N LEU A 51 7.65 -11.10 12.44
CA LEU A 51 8.96 -11.39 13.02
C LEU A 51 9.69 -12.37 12.09
N LEU A 52 10.83 -11.95 11.51
CA LEU A 52 11.68 -12.68 10.54
C LEU A 52 11.37 -12.53 9.04
N ARG A 53 10.44 -11.66 8.60
CA ARG A 53 10.16 -11.41 7.16
C ARG A 53 10.11 -9.90 6.82
N LEU A 54 10.09 -9.57 5.53
CA LEU A 54 9.78 -8.20 5.06
C LEU A 54 8.34 -7.75 5.40
N GLY A 55 7.49 -8.71 5.77
CA GLY A 55 6.10 -8.52 6.18
C GLY A 55 5.14 -9.41 5.40
N CYS A 56 3.85 -9.25 5.68
CA CYS A 56 2.78 -9.79 4.87
C CYS A 56 1.75 -8.72 4.52
N ILE A 57 1.02 -8.95 3.44
CA ILE A 57 -0.14 -8.13 3.06
C ILE A 57 -1.37 -9.03 3.06
N GLU A 58 -2.44 -8.55 3.66
CA GLU A 58 -3.77 -9.12 3.53
C GLU A 58 -4.54 -8.37 2.44
N ILE A 59 -5.18 -9.11 1.54
CA ILE A 59 -6.00 -8.58 0.45
C ILE A 59 -7.42 -9.11 0.62
N GLU A 60 -8.39 -8.22 0.75
CA GLU A 60 -9.79 -8.61 0.93
C GLU A 60 -10.47 -8.74 -0.44
N LYS A 61 -10.72 -9.98 -0.86
CA LYS A 61 -11.50 -10.24 -2.06
C LYS A 61 -12.99 -10.13 -1.74
N CYS A 62 -13.56 -8.98 -2.06
CA CYS A 62 -15.01 -8.80 -2.14
C CYS A 62 -15.53 -9.14 -3.55
N ASP A 63 -16.49 -10.05 -3.65
CA ASP A 63 -17.35 -10.13 -4.83
C ASP A 63 -18.37 -8.99 -4.76
N LYS A 64 -18.33 -8.06 -5.72
CA LYS A 64 -19.27 -6.93 -5.77
C LYS A 64 -20.74 -7.38 -5.92
N GLN A 65 -20.99 -8.61 -6.37
CA GLN A 65 -22.33 -9.17 -6.51
C GLN A 65 -22.78 -9.96 -5.28
N ARG A 66 -21.85 -10.37 -4.40
CA ARG A 66 -22.09 -11.14 -3.17
C ARG A 66 -21.20 -10.64 -2.04
N PRO A 67 -21.50 -9.47 -1.47
CA PRO A 67 -20.68 -8.84 -0.44
C PRO A 67 -20.54 -9.66 0.84
N GLU A 68 -21.39 -10.67 1.05
CA GLU A 68 -21.30 -11.65 2.13
C GLU A 68 -20.15 -12.67 1.96
N ASN A 69 -19.67 -12.88 0.73
CA ASN A 69 -18.56 -13.79 0.43
C ASN A 69 -17.22 -13.04 0.41
N LYS A 70 -16.86 -12.44 1.54
CA LYS A 70 -15.53 -11.85 1.73
C LYS A 70 -14.52 -12.96 1.96
N LYS A 71 -13.49 -13.02 1.12
CA LYS A 71 -12.34 -13.89 1.34
C LYS A 71 -11.09 -13.05 1.51
N THR A 72 -10.45 -13.15 2.66
CA THR A 72 -9.13 -12.56 2.88
C THR A 72 -8.06 -13.53 2.41
N GLU A 73 -7.16 -13.05 1.55
CA GLU A 73 -5.97 -13.78 1.13
C GLU A 73 -4.74 -13.11 1.71
N ARG A 74 -3.75 -13.92 2.09
CA ARG A 74 -2.51 -13.45 2.70
C ARG A 74 -1.34 -13.73 1.77
N PHE A 75 -0.43 -12.76 1.68
CA PHE A 75 0.76 -12.87 0.86
C PHE A 75 2.00 -12.53 1.66
N ALA A 76 2.97 -13.42 1.69
CA ALA A 76 4.29 -13.14 2.23
C ALA A 76 5.09 -12.29 1.24
N LEU A 77 5.64 -11.18 1.72
CA LEU A 77 6.53 -10.34 0.92
C LEU A 77 7.94 -10.92 0.95
N ILE A 78 8.47 -11.25 -0.23
CA ILE A 78 9.76 -11.94 -0.38
C ILE A 78 10.87 -10.96 -0.73
N GLU A 79 10.62 -10.09 -1.69
CA GLU A 79 11.56 -9.04 -2.08
C GLU A 79 10.84 -7.81 -2.62
N MET A 80 11.41 -6.64 -2.39
CA MET A 80 11.02 -5.41 -3.05
C MET A 80 11.70 -5.36 -4.43
N ILE A 81 10.93 -5.56 -5.50
CA ILE A 81 11.47 -5.60 -6.88
C ILE A 81 11.47 -4.22 -7.54
N PHE A 82 10.66 -3.28 -7.03
CA PHE A 82 10.64 -1.91 -7.51
C PHE A 82 10.17 -0.97 -6.40
N HIS A 83 10.79 0.19 -6.30
CA HIS A 83 10.33 1.27 -5.42
C HIS A 83 10.58 2.63 -6.07
N ARG A 84 9.51 3.41 -6.18
CA ARG A 84 9.55 4.83 -6.49
C ARG A 84 9.12 5.63 -5.25
N ALA A 85 10.11 6.17 -4.56
CA ALA A 85 9.90 7.05 -3.43
C ALA A 85 9.20 8.36 -3.87
N VAL A 86 8.36 8.90 -2.98
CA VAL A 86 7.70 10.19 -3.14
C VAL A 86 7.74 10.93 -1.80
N ILE A 87 7.67 12.26 -1.85
CA ILE A 87 7.70 13.11 -0.65
C ILE A 87 6.44 12.90 0.22
N SER A 88 5.30 12.59 -0.40
CA SER A 88 4.06 12.26 0.31
C SER A 88 3.19 11.26 -0.43
N GLY A 89 2.57 10.37 0.35
CA GLY A 89 1.80 9.20 -0.08
C GLY A 89 2.63 7.92 -0.16
N ARG A 90 2.00 6.82 -0.58
CA ARG A 90 2.60 5.46 -0.59
C ARG A 90 3.59 5.20 -1.73
N GLY A 91 3.92 6.21 -2.54
CA GLY A 91 4.75 6.05 -3.72
C GLY A 91 4.22 4.97 -4.67
N THR A 92 5.13 4.24 -5.31
CA THR A 92 4.81 2.96 -5.96
C THR A 92 5.84 1.94 -5.52
N ILE A 93 5.38 0.83 -4.95
CA ILE A 93 6.22 -0.28 -4.55
C ILE A 93 5.69 -1.54 -5.23
N CYS A 94 6.57 -2.32 -5.83
CA CYS A 94 6.24 -3.65 -6.31
C CYS A 94 7.00 -4.67 -5.47
N TRP A 95 6.29 -5.70 -5.04
CA TRP A 95 6.81 -6.80 -4.25
C TRP A 95 6.70 -8.09 -5.03
N ARG A 96 7.73 -8.93 -5.00
CA ARG A 96 7.57 -10.37 -5.27
C ARG A 96 7.00 -11.02 -4.02
N ALA A 97 5.99 -11.85 -4.19
CA ALA A 97 5.25 -12.45 -3.08
C ALA A 97 4.82 -13.89 -3.37
N TYR A 98 4.65 -14.66 -2.29
CA TYR A 98 4.00 -15.97 -2.31
C TYR A 98 2.68 -15.90 -1.55
N HIS A 99 1.70 -16.69 -1.98
CA HIS A 99 0.48 -16.86 -1.21
C HIS A 99 0.80 -17.60 0.11
N LEU A 100 0.07 -17.31 1.17
CA LEU A 100 0.14 -18.03 2.44
C LEU A 100 -1.07 -18.95 2.58
N ASP A 101 -0.85 -20.20 2.97
CA ASP A 101 -1.93 -21.10 3.35
C ASP A 101 -2.54 -20.71 4.71
N GLU A 102 -3.54 -21.49 5.16
CA GLU A 102 -4.24 -21.24 6.42
C GLU A 102 -3.31 -21.31 7.64
N ASP A 103 -2.23 -22.11 7.56
CA ASP A 103 -1.21 -22.26 8.59
C ASP A 103 -0.10 -21.19 8.49
N GLY A 104 -0.18 -20.27 7.50
CA GLY A 104 0.79 -19.20 7.30
C GLY A 104 2.08 -19.63 6.59
N LYS A 105 2.07 -20.80 5.94
CA LYS A 105 3.19 -21.32 5.15
C LYS A 105 3.12 -20.84 3.70
N GLU A 106 4.29 -20.56 3.14
CA GLU A 106 4.42 -20.07 1.77
C GLU A 106 4.09 -21.17 0.76
N MET A 107 3.16 -20.85 -0.14
CA MET A 107 2.83 -21.64 -1.31
C MET A 107 3.72 -21.20 -2.47
N THR A 108 4.78 -21.96 -2.72
CA THR A 108 5.83 -21.63 -3.72
C THR A 108 5.55 -22.19 -5.12
N ASP A 109 4.39 -22.80 -5.32
CA ASP A 109 3.93 -23.29 -6.63
C ASP A 109 3.65 -22.15 -7.62
N LYS A 110 3.38 -20.94 -7.08
CA LYS A 110 3.05 -19.78 -7.89
C LYS A 110 3.57 -18.48 -7.27
N GLU A 111 4.29 -17.71 -8.08
CA GLU A 111 4.73 -16.37 -7.73
C GLU A 111 3.69 -15.30 -8.07
N PHE A 112 3.64 -14.28 -7.23
CA PHE A 112 2.81 -13.10 -7.40
C PHE A 112 3.66 -11.83 -7.39
N VAL A 113 3.18 -10.81 -8.10
CA VAL A 113 3.68 -9.45 -7.98
C VAL A 113 2.57 -8.59 -7.41
N ILE A 114 2.81 -8.03 -6.22
CA ILE A 114 1.91 -7.06 -5.61
C ILE A 114 2.44 -5.68 -5.96
N LYS A 115 1.67 -4.95 -6.78
CA LYS A 115 1.93 -3.54 -7.07
C LYS A 115 1.07 -2.69 -6.17
N ASP A 116 1.68 -2.12 -5.15
CA ASP A 116 1.05 -1.18 -4.23
C ASP A 116 1.38 0.25 -4.65
N LEU A 117 0.35 1.08 -4.77
CA LEU A 117 0.50 2.50 -4.99
C LEU A 117 -0.72 3.28 -4.54
N TRP A 118 -0.49 4.50 -4.09
CA TRP A 118 -1.60 5.43 -3.88
C TRP A 118 -2.13 5.92 -5.24
N ARG A 119 -3.43 5.77 -5.47
CA ARG A 119 -4.13 6.29 -6.66
C ARG A 119 -5.19 7.31 -6.31
N SER A 120 -5.51 8.19 -7.25
CA SER A 120 -6.70 9.03 -7.12
C SER A 120 -7.93 8.23 -7.52
N ILE A 121 -8.91 8.14 -6.62
CA ILE A 121 -10.17 7.41 -6.81
C ILE A 121 -11.02 8.02 -7.94
N SER A 122 -10.76 9.28 -8.32
CA SER A 122 -11.45 9.95 -9.42
C SER A 122 -11.12 9.36 -10.81
N ARG A 123 -10.06 8.55 -10.93
CA ARG A 123 -9.65 7.96 -12.20
C ARG A 123 -10.51 6.74 -12.56
N LYS A 124 -11.43 6.92 -13.50
CA LYS A 124 -12.37 5.87 -13.97
C LYS A 124 -11.69 4.59 -14.52
N ASN A 125 -10.57 4.73 -15.24
CA ASN A 125 -9.85 3.60 -15.83
C ASN A 125 -8.56 3.32 -15.02
N THR A 126 -8.61 2.29 -14.18
CA THR A 126 -7.45 1.86 -13.38
C THR A 126 -6.52 0.96 -14.19
N GLU A 127 -5.27 0.86 -13.75
CA GLU A 127 -4.28 -0.03 -14.36
C GLU A 127 -4.71 -1.49 -14.21
N GLY A 128 -5.29 -1.85 -13.06
CA GLY A 128 -5.85 -3.18 -12.83
C GLY A 128 -6.95 -3.53 -13.85
N ASN A 129 -7.84 -2.58 -14.16
CA ASN A 129 -8.85 -2.78 -15.19
C ASN A 129 -8.24 -2.99 -16.58
N LEU A 130 -7.19 -2.24 -16.94
CA LEU A 130 -6.48 -2.41 -18.20
C LEU A 130 -5.75 -3.77 -18.27
N LEU A 131 -5.07 -4.17 -17.20
CA LEU A 131 -4.38 -5.47 -17.10
C LEU A 131 -5.38 -6.63 -17.18
N LYS A 132 -6.55 -6.50 -16.55
CA LYS A 132 -7.65 -7.47 -16.64
C LYS A 132 -8.14 -7.64 -18.07
N ARG A 133 -8.34 -6.53 -18.79
CA ARG A 133 -8.73 -6.55 -20.21
C ARG A 133 -7.67 -7.23 -21.08
N ALA A 134 -6.39 -6.87 -20.90
CA ALA A 134 -5.28 -7.49 -21.63
C ALA A 134 -5.20 -9.00 -21.35
N THR A 135 -5.30 -9.39 -20.09
CA THR A 135 -5.30 -10.81 -19.67
C THR A 135 -6.42 -11.59 -20.35
N ASN A 136 -7.63 -11.03 -20.41
CA ASN A 136 -8.78 -11.65 -21.08
C ASN A 136 -8.56 -11.79 -22.58
N ALA A 137 -8.05 -10.75 -23.25
CA ALA A 137 -7.79 -10.78 -24.69
C ALA A 137 -6.72 -11.82 -25.08
N LEU A 138 -5.75 -12.07 -24.19
CA LEU A 138 -4.62 -12.97 -24.43
C LEU A 138 -4.86 -14.41 -23.92
N LYS A 139 -6.07 -14.75 -23.41
CA LYS A 139 -6.37 -16.07 -22.82
C LYS A 139 -6.08 -17.26 -23.73
N HIS A 140 -6.22 -17.08 -25.04
CA HIS A 140 -6.04 -18.16 -26.03
C HIS A 140 -4.60 -18.30 -26.52
N ILE A 141 -3.69 -17.41 -26.11
CA ILE A 141 -2.29 -17.45 -26.50
C ILE A 141 -1.51 -18.12 -25.37
N SER A 142 -1.08 -19.36 -25.62
CA SER A 142 -0.51 -20.27 -24.60
C SER A 142 0.89 -19.88 -24.12
N ASP A 143 1.56 -18.91 -24.74
CA ASP A 143 2.97 -18.60 -24.44
C ASP A 143 3.27 -17.10 -24.38
N THR A 144 2.45 -16.38 -23.60
CA THR A 144 2.68 -14.95 -23.35
C THR A 144 3.59 -14.78 -22.13
N ARG A 145 4.78 -14.18 -22.32
CA ARG A 145 5.64 -13.70 -21.22
C ARG A 145 5.08 -12.44 -20.53
N ILE A 146 3.76 -12.38 -20.40
CA ILE A 146 3.01 -11.22 -19.93
C ILE A 146 2.38 -11.57 -18.60
N MET A 147 2.53 -10.67 -17.62
CA MET A 147 1.85 -10.79 -16.34
C MET A 147 0.34 -10.89 -16.51
N LYS A 148 -0.26 -11.90 -15.87
CA LYS A 148 -1.72 -12.11 -15.91
C LYS A 148 -2.36 -11.44 -14.71
N TYR A 149 -3.47 -10.76 -14.95
CA TYR A 149 -4.30 -10.17 -13.91
C TYR A 149 -4.73 -11.25 -12.91
N TYR A 150 -4.50 -10.98 -11.64
CA TYR A 150 -4.98 -11.81 -10.54
C TYR A 150 -6.17 -11.15 -9.83
N TYR A 151 -5.92 -10.01 -9.17
CA TYR A 151 -6.92 -9.23 -8.47
C TYR A 151 -6.47 -7.77 -8.37
N HIS A 152 -7.43 -6.86 -8.15
CA HIS A 152 -7.20 -5.45 -7.93
C HIS A 152 -8.31 -4.93 -7.01
N GLU A 153 -7.90 -4.32 -5.90
CA GLU A 153 -8.73 -3.53 -5.01
C GLU A 153 -8.32 -2.06 -5.08
N ASP A 154 -9.28 -1.19 -4.77
CA ASP A 154 -9.06 0.22 -4.50
C ASP A 154 -9.41 0.44 -3.02
N VAL A 155 -8.45 0.93 -2.25
CA VAL A 155 -8.56 1.22 -0.80
C VAL A 155 -8.52 2.73 -0.57
#